data_AF-A0A645EJH5-F1
#
_entry.id   AF-A0A645EJH5-F1
#
_cell.length_a   1.000
_cell.length_b   1.000
_cell.length_c   1.000
_cell.angle_alpha   90.00
_cell.angle_beta   90.00
_cell.angle_gamma   90.00
#
_symmetry.space_group_name_H-M   'P 1'
#
loop_
_entity.id
_entity.type
_entity.pdbx_description
1 polymer ?
#
loop_
_entity_poly.entity_id
_entity_poly.type
_entity_poly.pdbx_seq_one_letter_code
_entity_poly.pdbx_strand_id
1 'polypeptide(L)' 'MFNTYNMGVGMTVIASKETADHALEALRANRCAAYPIGEIVAGEEKVSLC' A
#
# COMPACT_ATOMS: atom_id res chain seq x y z
N MET A 1 -18.11 1.03 -3.38
CA MET A 1 -17.35 -0.24 -3.54
C MET A 1 -16.21 -0.36 -2.53
N PHE A 2 -15.29 0.60 -2.45
CA PHE A 2 -14.16 0.57 -1.49
C PHE A 2 -14.53 0.46 0.00
N ASN A 3 -15.74 0.91 0.39
CA ASN A 3 -16.25 0.72 1.76
C ASN A 3 -16.76 -0.72 2.05
N THR A 4 -16.78 -1.59 1.04
CA THR A 4 -17.42 -2.91 1.10
C THR A 4 -16.50 -4.03 0.60
N TYR A 5 -15.66 -3.73 -0.40
CA TYR A 5 -14.71 -4.67 -0.99
C TYR A 5 -13.31 -4.10 -0.95
N ASN A 6 -12.33 -4.99 -0.81
CA ASN A 6 -10.91 -4.65 -0.75
C ASN A 6 -10.28 -4.29 -2.10
N MET A 7 -11.04 -4.43 -3.20
CA MET A 7 -10.65 -4.07 -4.56
C MET A 7 -9.32 -4.72 -5.00
N GLY A 8 -9.06 -5.96 -4.56
CA GLY A 8 -7.85 -6.70 -4.91
C GLY A 8 -6.66 -6.47 -3.99
N VAL A 9 -6.76 -5.59 -3.00
CA VAL A 9 -5.71 -5.33 -2.01
C VAL A 9 -6.14 -5.89 -0.65
N GLY A 10 -5.67 -7.10 -0.34
CA GLY A 10 -5.98 -7.76 0.94
C GLY A 10 -5.18 -7.23 2.14
N MET A 11 -4.05 -6.57 1.88
CA MET A 11 -3.14 -6.06 2.91
C MET A 11 -2.42 -4.82 2.41
N THR A 12 -2.27 -3.83 3.29
CA THR A 12 -1.49 -2.61 3.05
C THR A 12 -0.39 -2.50 4.09
N VAL A 13 0.82 -2.19 3.64
CA VAL A 13 1.97 -1.93 4.51
C VAL A 13 2.45 -0.50 4.26
N ILE A 14 2.67 0.23 5.35
CA ILE A 14 3.26 1.57 5.32
C ILE A 14 4.74 1.42 5.62
N ALA A 15 5.58 1.91 4.71
CA ALA A 15 7.03 1.90 4.84
C ALA A 15 7.60 3.28 4.48
N SER A 16 8.81 3.56 4.96
CA SER A 16 9.53 4.76 4.52
C SER A 16 9.98 4.60 3.07
N LYS A 17 10.22 5.71 2.38
CA LYS A 17 10.65 5.68 0.97
C LYS A 17 11.97 4.92 0.80
N GLU A 18 12.85 4.99 1.79
CA GLU A 18 14.15 4.31 1.80
C GLU A 18 14.03 2.80 1.97
N THR A 19 12.93 2.32 2.55
CA THR A 19 12.71 0.89 2.86
C THR A 19 11.67 0.22 1.98
N ALA A 20 10.98 0.99 1.14
CA ALA A 20 9.90 0.51 0.28
C ALA A 20 10.37 -0.61 -0.67
N ASP A 21 11.52 -0.45 -1.30
CA ASP A 21 12.05 -1.45 -2.25
C ASP A 21 12.41 -2.77 -1.55
N HIS A 22 13.07 -2.70 -0.40
CA HIS A 22 13.37 -3.88 0.41
C HIS A 22 12.09 -4.59 0.89
N ALA A 23 11.05 -3.84 1.25
CA ALA A 23 9.76 -4.42 1.61
C ALA A 23 9.11 -5.14 0.42
N LEU A 24 9.16 -4.56 -0.78
CA LEU A 24 8.65 -5.18 -2.01
C LEU A 24 9.42 -6.47 -2.35
N GLU A 25 10.74 -6.46 -2.23
CA GLU A 25 11.59 -7.64 -2.45
C GLU A 25 11.25 -8.76 -1.46
N ALA A 26 11.11 -8.44 -0.17
CA ALA A 26 10.74 -9.40 0.85
C ALA A 26 9.36 -10.03 0.58
N LEU A 27 8.38 -9.23 0.14
CA LEU A 27 7.05 -9.73 -0.22
C LEU A 27 7.10 -10.63 -1.45
N ARG A 28 7.85 -10.25 -2.49
CA ARG A 28 8.06 -11.07 -3.70
C ARG A 28 8.73 -12.40 -3.39
N ALA A 29 9.74 -12.42 -2.51
CA ALA A 29 10.41 -13.64 -2.07
C ALA A 29 9.42 -14.63 -1.39
N ASN A 30 8.37 -14.11 -0.77
CA ASN A 30 7.29 -14.88 -0.15
C ASN A 30 6.11 -15.17 -1.10
N ARG A 31 6.25 -14.90 -2.42
CA ARG A 31 5.20 -15.06 -3.44
C ARG A 31 3.96 -14.17 -3.21
N CYS A 32 4.14 -13.08 -2.46
CA CYS A 32 3.11 -12.06 -2.30
C CYS A 32 3.34 -10.96 -3.35
N ALA A 33 2.39 -10.82 -4.28
CA ALA A 33 2.40 -9.70 -5.22
C ALA A 33 2.08 -8.40 -4.47
N ALA A 34 3.01 -7.45 -4.50
CA ALA A 34 2.89 -6.16 -3.85
C ALA A 34 3.30 -5.05 -4.82
N TYR A 35 2.65 -3.90 -4.69
CA TYR A 35 2.90 -2.71 -5.47
C TYR A 35 2.58 -1.46 -4.63
N PRO A 36 3.23 -0.32 -4.89
CA PRO A 36 2.87 0.95 -4.25
C PRO A 36 1.43 1.35 -4.62
N ILE A 37 0.61 1.67 -3.61
CA ILE A 37 -0.81 2.03 -3.79
C ILE A 37 -1.14 3.49 -3.40
N GLY A 38 -0.17 4.22 -2.86
CA GLY A 38 -0.36 5.61 -2.42
C GLY A 38 0.77 6.09 -1.52
N GLU A 39 0.59 7.29 -0.99
CA GLU A 39 1.52 7.96 -0.07
C GLU A 39 0.76 8.64 1.07
N ILE A 40 1.46 8.87 2.19
CA ILE A 40 0.91 9.64 3.32
C ILE A 40 1.31 11.10 3.13
N VAL A 41 0.32 11.96 2.98
CA VAL A 41 0.48 13.41 2.87
C VAL A 41 -0.16 14.11 4.05
N ALA A 42 0.36 15.27 4.41
CA ALA A 42 -0.33 16.15 5.35
C ALA A 42 -1.60 16.71 4.68
N GLY A 43 -2.74 16.56 5.33
CA GLY A 43 -4.02 17.02 4.80
C GLY A 43 -5.12 16.96 5.85
N GLU A 44 -6.25 17.59 5.56
CA GLU A 44 -7.43 17.58 6.44
C GLU A 44 -8.36 16.38 6.18
N GLU A 45 -8.28 15.82 4.97
CA GLU A 45 -9.06 14.65 4.56
C GLU A 45 -8.41 13.34 5.03
N LYS A 46 -9.23 12.38 5.46
CA LYS A 46 -8.75 11.09 6.00
C LYS A 46 -8.21 10.16 4.92
N VAL A 47 -8.88 10.07 3.77
CA VAL A 47 -8.50 9.24 2.63
C VAL A 47 -8.99 9.93 1.36
N SER A 48 -8.09 10.14 0.41
CA SER A 48 -8.44 10.54 -0.95
C SER A 48 -8.25 9.35 -1.88
N LEU A 49 -9.27 9.03 -2.69
CA LEU A 49 -9.21 7.98 -3.71
C LEU A 49 -9.19 8.67 -5.07
N CYS A 50 -8.09 8.52 -5.81
CA CYS A 50 -7.87 9.14 -7.11
C CYS A 50 -7.78 8.10 -8.23
#